data_AF-A0A8S9BQU9-F1
#
_entry.id   AF-A0A8S9BQU9-F1
#
_cell.length_a   1.000
_cell.length_b   1.000
_cell.length_c   1.000
_cell.angle_alpha   90.00
_cell.angle_beta   90.00
_cell.angle_gamma   90.00
#
_symmetry.space_group_name_H-M   'P 1'
#
loop_
_entity.id
_entity.type
_entity.pdbx_description
1 polymer ?
#
loop_
_entity_poly.entity_id
_entity_poly.type
_entity_poly.pdbx_seq_one_letter_code
_entity_poly.pdbx_strand_id
1 'polypeptide(L)'
;MPKLDVTYTRGMYSTPMTPVNVSFLGDSKYLHGSFYGASMTARLWQEYAKADQRWGGSDLSIASLELITVFVMAPLALYVCHLLRRQQYIKASFWMVVVAVGELYGGFMAILPEWLSGSSHLDVSNFLTLWVYLVFFKVLWTFFPLWILFNAYQRLPCLVLPLTPELSNDTLKRPLKPIVYKS
;
A
#
# COMPACT_ATOMS: atom_id res chain seq x y z
N MET A 1 25.92 -15.46 -15.01
CA MET A 1 26.19 -14.31 -14.12
C MET A 1 27.60 -13.84 -14.37
N PRO A 2 27.82 -12.60 -14.82
CA PRO A 2 29.16 -12.01 -14.86
C PRO A 2 29.69 -11.99 -13.42
N LYS A 3 30.91 -12.48 -13.20
CA LYS A 3 31.60 -12.36 -11.92
C LYS A 3 31.79 -10.86 -11.63
N LEU A 4 31.25 -10.40 -10.51
CA LEU A 4 31.44 -9.04 -10.03
C LEU A 4 32.95 -8.81 -9.84
N ASP A 5 33.49 -7.83 -10.57
CA ASP A 5 34.91 -7.55 -10.65
C ASP A 5 35.45 -6.93 -9.36
N VAL A 6 36.71 -7.21 -9.03
CA VAL A 6 37.38 -6.87 -7.75
C VAL A 6 37.53 -5.35 -7.53
N THR A 7 37.10 -4.53 -8.50
CA THR A 7 37.00 -3.07 -8.40
C THR A 7 35.96 -2.62 -7.37
N TYR A 8 34.96 -3.45 -7.03
CA TYR A 8 34.03 -3.21 -5.91
C TYR A 8 34.64 -3.52 -4.53
N THR A 9 35.98 -3.59 -4.38
CA THR A 9 36.65 -3.93 -3.12
C THR A 9 37.67 -2.89 -2.60
N ARG A 10 37.68 -1.66 -3.14
CA ARG A 10 38.34 -0.54 -2.43
C ARG A 10 37.60 0.82 -2.46
N GLY A 11 36.84 1.10 -1.40
CA GLY A 11 36.39 2.45 -1.00
C GLY A 11 35.25 3.05 -1.82
N MET A 12 34.18 3.47 -1.13
CA MET A 12 32.96 4.11 -1.67
C MET A 12 31.88 3.14 -2.21
N TYR A 13 31.22 2.39 -1.30
CA TYR A 13 30.11 1.48 -1.64
C TYR A 13 28.76 2.11 -1.33
N SER A 14 28.22 2.86 -2.28
CA SER A 14 26.78 2.88 -2.45
C SER A 14 26.38 1.56 -3.12
N THR A 15 25.39 0.85 -2.57
CA THR A 15 24.71 -0.17 -3.37
C THR A 15 24.09 0.50 -4.60
N PRO A 16 23.86 -0.21 -5.73
CA PRO A 16 23.33 0.42 -6.94
C PRO A 16 22.01 1.20 -6.74
N MET A 17 21.30 0.92 -5.63
CA MET A 17 19.99 1.49 -5.29
C MET A 17 20.03 2.62 -4.26
N THR A 18 21.22 3.00 -3.79
CA THR A 18 21.41 4.08 -2.82
C THR A 18 22.20 5.22 -3.46
N PRO A 19 21.92 6.50 -3.13
CA PRO A 19 22.72 7.62 -3.61
C PRO A 19 24.20 7.47 -3.26
N VAL A 20 25.05 8.14 -4.04
CA VAL A 20 26.51 8.14 -3.80
C VAL A 20 26.80 8.60 -2.37
N ASN A 21 27.68 7.90 -1.67
CA ASN A 21 28.02 8.14 -0.25
C ASN A 21 26.88 7.94 0.77
N VAL A 22 25.77 7.32 0.37
CA VAL A 22 24.70 6.91 1.27
C VAL A 22 24.67 5.39 1.32
N SER A 23 24.76 4.83 2.53
CA SER A 23 24.61 3.39 2.77
C SER A 23 23.35 3.13 3.57
N PHE A 24 22.73 1.97 3.35
CA PHE A 24 21.58 1.56 4.13
C PHE A 24 21.97 1.42 5.62
N LEU A 25 21.15 1.97 6.52
CA LEU A 25 21.44 2.06 7.97
C LEU A 25 22.78 2.71 8.34
N GLY A 26 23.42 3.43 7.41
CA GLY A 26 24.75 4.02 7.63
C GLY A 26 25.89 3.01 7.70
N ASP A 27 25.65 1.74 7.35
CA ASP A 27 26.69 0.70 7.32
C ASP A 27 26.96 0.25 5.88
N SER A 28 28.20 0.47 5.41
CA SER A 28 28.65 0.06 4.09
C SER A 28 29.26 -1.35 4.08
N LYS A 29 29.39 -2.01 5.23
CA LYS A 29 30.02 -3.34 5.36
C LYS A 29 29.07 -4.46 4.97
N TYR A 30 27.76 -4.22 5.07
CA TYR A 30 26.73 -5.21 4.78
C TYR A 30 25.90 -4.79 3.58
N LEU A 31 25.56 -5.79 2.76
CA LEU A 31 24.64 -5.62 1.64
C LEU A 31 23.24 -6.04 2.10
N HIS A 32 22.28 -5.14 1.88
CA HIS A 32 20.88 -5.34 2.26
C HIS A 32 20.03 -5.50 1.00
N GLY A 33 18.92 -6.24 1.12
CA GLY A 33 17.98 -6.50 0.02
C GLY A 33 17.83 -7.99 -0.27
N SER A 34 16.78 -8.31 -1.02
CA SER A 34 16.44 -9.70 -1.34
C SER A 34 17.46 -10.35 -2.28
N PHE A 35 18.18 -9.58 -3.11
CA PHE A 35 19.23 -10.10 -4.00
C PHE A 35 20.34 -10.87 -3.30
N TYR A 36 20.60 -10.59 -2.02
CA TYR A 36 21.69 -11.21 -1.27
C TYR A 36 21.23 -12.36 -0.36
N GLY A 37 19.91 -12.62 -0.29
CA GLY A 37 19.33 -13.67 0.53
C GLY A 37 19.13 -15.00 -0.22
N ALA A 38 19.29 -16.12 0.49
CA ALA A 38 19.04 -17.47 -0.05
C ALA A 38 17.73 -18.11 0.44
N SER A 39 17.00 -17.44 1.34
CA SER A 39 15.75 -17.96 1.91
C SER A 39 14.61 -18.01 0.89
N MET A 40 13.57 -18.79 1.17
CA MET A 40 12.41 -18.91 0.28
C MET A 40 11.73 -17.54 0.04
N THR A 41 11.60 -16.72 1.09
CA THR A 41 11.07 -15.36 0.99
C THR A 41 11.99 -14.45 0.17
N ALA A 42 13.31 -14.59 0.30
CA ALA A 42 14.24 -13.83 -0.53
C ALA A 42 14.11 -14.20 -2.01
N ARG A 43 13.94 -15.48 -2.34
CA ARG A 43 13.70 -15.93 -3.71
C ARG A 43 12.40 -15.39 -4.30
N LEU A 44 11.33 -15.32 -3.52
CA LEU A 44 10.07 -14.70 -3.95
C LEU A 44 10.29 -13.23 -4.35
N TRP A 45 11.00 -12.47 -3.52
CA TRP A 45 11.30 -11.08 -3.82
C TRP A 45 12.30 -10.91 -4.96
N GLN A 46 13.22 -11.85 -5.17
CA GLN A 46 14.10 -11.88 -6.35
C GLN A 46 13.32 -12.08 -7.65
N GLU A 47 12.27 -12.91 -7.63
CA GLU A 47 11.38 -13.07 -8.79
C GLU A 47 10.60 -11.78 -9.07
N TYR A 48 10.05 -11.14 -8.02
CA TYR A 48 9.39 -9.84 -8.17
C TYR A 48 10.37 -8.74 -8.62
N ALA A 49 11.62 -8.80 -8.18
CA ALA A 49 12.67 -7.85 -8.56
C ALA A 49 13.05 -7.90 -10.04
N LYS A 50 12.65 -8.96 -10.77
CA LYS A 50 12.74 -8.98 -12.23
C LYS A 50 11.80 -7.94 -12.86
N ALA A 51 10.70 -7.61 -12.19
CA ALA A 51 9.74 -6.60 -12.64
C ALA A 51 10.06 -5.20 -12.14
N ASP A 52 10.46 -5.08 -10.88
CA ASP A 52 10.82 -3.81 -10.25
C ASP A 52 12.07 -4.03 -9.40
N GLN A 53 13.23 -3.64 -9.93
CA GLN A 53 14.53 -3.97 -9.34
C GLN A 53 14.72 -3.39 -7.92
N ARG A 54 13.96 -2.36 -7.56
CA ARG A 54 14.03 -1.70 -6.24
C ARG A 54 13.66 -2.63 -5.09
N TRP A 55 12.79 -3.62 -5.35
CA TRP A 55 12.41 -4.66 -4.40
C TRP A 55 13.49 -5.75 -4.23
N GLY A 56 14.44 -5.77 -5.16
CA GLY A 56 15.63 -6.60 -5.11
C GLY A 56 16.73 -6.03 -4.21
N GLY A 57 16.96 -4.72 -4.33
CA GLY A 57 17.95 -3.97 -3.56
C GLY A 57 17.39 -3.30 -2.30
N SER A 58 18.12 -2.31 -1.79
CA SER A 58 17.71 -1.51 -0.63
C SER A 58 17.41 -0.07 -1.02
N ASP A 59 16.37 0.10 -1.84
CA ASP A 59 15.84 1.44 -2.13
C ASP A 59 15.26 2.06 -0.86
N LEU A 60 15.77 3.24 -0.46
CA LEU A 60 15.36 3.90 0.79
C LEU A 60 13.89 4.33 0.78
N SER A 61 13.34 4.68 -0.38
CA SER A 61 11.94 5.13 -0.49
C SER A 61 10.99 3.96 -0.31
N ILE A 62 11.26 2.83 -0.96
CA ILE A 62 10.48 1.61 -0.79
C ILE A 62 10.68 1.05 0.62
N ALA A 63 11.91 0.97 1.12
CA ALA A 63 12.17 0.44 2.46
C ALA A 63 11.50 1.27 3.56
N SER A 64 11.50 2.60 3.46
CA SER A 64 10.82 3.47 4.43
C SER A 64 9.30 3.30 4.38
N LEU A 65 8.72 3.16 3.18
CA LEU A 65 7.30 2.87 3.02
C LEU A 65 6.93 1.51 3.66
N GLU A 66 7.71 0.47 3.36
CA GLU A 66 7.46 -0.90 3.87
C GLU A 66 7.60 -0.99 5.39
N LEU A 67 8.49 -0.21 6.00
CA LEU A 67 8.57 -0.15 7.47
C LEU A 67 7.27 0.39 8.06
N ILE A 68 6.67 1.41 7.46
CA ILE A 68 5.39 1.96 7.93
C ILE A 68 4.25 0.96 7.70
N THR A 69 4.20 0.31 6.54
CA THR A 69 3.14 -0.67 6.25
C THR A 69 3.21 -1.86 7.22
N VAL A 70 4.41 -2.37 7.49
CA VAL A 70 4.59 -3.51 8.39
C VAL A 70 4.37 -3.15 9.86
N PHE A 71 4.95 -2.05 10.35
CA PHE A 71 4.91 -1.73 11.77
C PHE A 71 3.68 -0.92 12.20
N VAL A 72 2.98 -0.27 11.27
CA VAL A 72 1.82 0.56 11.56
C VAL A 72 0.56 0.00 10.92
N MET A 73 0.56 -0.18 9.59
CA MET A 73 -0.67 -0.57 8.87
C MET A 73 -1.09 -2.01 9.19
N ALA A 74 -0.17 -2.96 9.26
CA ALA A 74 -0.51 -4.35 9.57
C ALA A 74 -1.09 -4.55 10.98
N PRO A 75 -0.50 -3.99 12.07
CA PRO A 75 -1.14 -4.00 13.39
C PRO A 75 -2.51 -3.31 13.39
N LEU A 76 -2.65 -2.23 12.62
CA LEU A 76 -3.93 -1.53 12.51
C LEU A 76 -4.99 -2.36 11.78
N ALA A 77 -4.61 -3.09 10.74
CA ALA A 77 -5.49 -4.04 10.06
C ALA A 77 -5.92 -5.18 11.01
N LEU A 78 -5.01 -5.70 11.84
CA LEU A 78 -5.37 -6.69 12.88
C LEU A 78 -6.33 -6.09 13.92
N TYR A 79 -6.14 -4.83 14.29
CA TYR A 79 -7.04 -4.13 15.19
C TYR A 79 -8.43 -3.93 14.58
N VAL A 80 -8.51 -3.60 13.29
CA VAL A 80 -9.78 -3.58 12.54
C VAL A 80 -10.47 -4.94 12.61
N CYS A 81 -9.76 -6.03 12.33
CA CYS A 81 -10.31 -7.39 12.45
C CYS A 81 -10.82 -7.69 13.87
N HIS A 82 -10.10 -7.23 14.89
CA HIS A 82 -10.55 -7.35 16.28
C HIS A 82 -11.85 -6.58 16.54
N LEU A 83 -11.97 -5.35 16.05
CA LEU A 83 -13.19 -4.53 16.19
C LEU A 83 -14.38 -5.14 15.45
N LEU A 84 -14.17 -5.69 14.25
CA LEU A 84 -15.19 -6.42 13.49
C LEU A 84 -15.68 -7.65 14.26
N ARG A 85 -14.76 -8.44 14.83
CA ARG A 85 -15.10 -9.58 15.69
C ARG A 85 -15.93 -9.17 16.92
N ARG A 86 -15.69 -7.98 17.45
CA ARG A 86 -16.43 -7.39 18.58
C ARG A 86 -17.71 -6.66 18.16
N GLN A 87 -18.09 -6.70 16.88
CA GLN A 87 -19.25 -6.00 16.32
C GLN A 87 -19.23 -4.47 16.52
N GLN A 88 -18.05 -3.89 16.69
CA GLN A 88 -17.87 -2.42 16.84
C GLN A 88 -17.75 -1.75 15.47
N TYR A 89 -18.80 -1.86 14.64
CA TYR A 89 -18.76 -1.50 13.22
C TYR A 89 -18.39 -0.03 12.95
N ILE A 90 -18.81 0.89 13.83
CA ILE A 90 -18.50 2.33 13.68
C ILE A 90 -16.99 2.58 13.81
N LYS A 91 -16.38 2.06 14.88
CA LYS A 91 -14.94 2.18 15.11
C LYS A 91 -14.14 1.42 14.05
N ALA A 92 -14.60 0.23 13.68
CA ALA A 92 -13.99 -0.54 12.60
C ALA A 92 -14.00 0.24 11.29
N SER A 93 -15.12 0.90 10.95
CA SER A 93 -15.25 1.71 9.73
C SER A 93 -14.27 2.88 9.70
N PHE A 94 -14.08 3.57 10.82
CA PHE A 94 -13.08 4.64 10.92
C PHE A 94 -11.66 4.12 10.63
N TRP A 95 -11.25 3.05 11.31
CA TRP A 95 -9.90 2.51 11.14
C TRP A 95 -9.69 1.84 9.77
N MET A 96 -10.73 1.25 9.18
CA MET A 96 -10.69 0.77 7.79
C MET A 96 -10.43 1.91 6.80
N VAL A 97 -11.04 3.09 7.00
CA VAL A 97 -10.77 4.28 6.17
C VAL A 97 -9.32 4.72 6.34
N VAL A 98 -8.79 4.78 7.56
CA VAL A 98 -7.39 5.15 7.82
C VAL A 98 -6.42 4.20 7.10
N VAL A 99 -6.63 2.89 7.23
CA VAL A 99 -5.82 1.88 6.53
C VAL A 99 -5.95 2.05 5.03
N ALA A 100 -7.16 2.18 4.49
CA ALA A 100 -7.39 2.31 3.05
C ALA A 100 -6.73 3.57 2.45
N VAL A 101 -6.78 4.71 3.13
CA VAL A 101 -6.05 5.91 2.69
C VAL A 101 -4.53 5.68 2.73
N GLY A 102 -4.02 5.02 3.78
CA GLY A 102 -2.61 4.67 3.90
C GLY A 102 -2.12 3.78 2.76
N GLU A 103 -2.86 2.72 2.44
CA GLU A 103 -2.54 1.80 1.34
C GLU A 103 -2.59 2.50 -0.02
N LEU A 104 -3.57 3.39 -0.24
CA LEU A 104 -3.68 4.15 -1.48
C LEU A 104 -2.48 5.09 -1.65
N TYR A 105 -2.13 5.83 -0.60
CA TYR A 105 -0.95 6.72 -0.60
C TYR A 105 0.35 5.94 -0.83
N GLY A 106 0.53 4.80 -0.16
CA GLY A 106 1.68 3.93 -0.36
C GLY A 106 1.76 3.40 -1.80
N GLY A 107 0.63 2.99 -2.37
CA GLY A 107 0.54 2.58 -3.78
C GLY A 107 0.99 3.68 -4.75
N PHE A 108 0.57 4.92 -4.52
CA PHE A 108 1.06 6.06 -5.30
C PHE A 108 2.55 6.31 -5.11
N MET A 109 3.08 6.20 -3.89
CA MET A 109 4.52 6.35 -3.63
C MET A 109 5.39 5.26 -4.27
N ALA A 110 4.84 4.08 -4.54
CA ALA A 110 5.55 3.04 -5.29
C ALA A 110 5.57 3.31 -6.81
N ILE A 111 4.62 4.08 -7.34
CA ILE A 111 4.42 4.31 -8.79
C ILE A 111 4.98 5.66 -9.24
N LEU A 112 4.63 6.74 -8.52
CA LEU A 112 4.97 8.11 -8.92
C LEU A 112 6.47 8.35 -9.10
N PRO A 113 7.37 7.86 -8.22
CA PRO A 113 8.81 8.05 -8.43
C PRO A 113 9.31 7.42 -9.72
N GLU A 114 8.80 6.23 -10.09
CA GLU A 114 9.21 5.57 -11.34
C GLU A 114 8.58 6.21 -12.56
N TRP A 115 7.35 6.71 -12.43
CA TRP A 115 6.78 7.46 -13.54
C TRP A 115 7.55 8.76 -13.79
N LEU A 116 7.97 9.45 -12.73
CA LEU A 116 8.76 10.68 -12.80
C LEU A 116 10.22 10.43 -13.24
N SER A 117 10.81 9.28 -12.90
CA SER A 117 12.17 8.91 -13.31
C SER A 117 12.27 8.29 -14.70
N GLY A 118 11.13 8.14 -15.41
CA GLY A 118 11.10 7.51 -16.73
C GLY A 118 11.15 5.98 -16.70
N SER A 119 10.82 5.38 -15.55
CA SER A 119 10.69 3.94 -15.34
C SER A 119 11.98 3.17 -15.57
N SER A 120 13.09 3.73 -15.07
CA SER A 120 14.43 3.19 -15.23
C SER A 120 14.63 1.83 -14.56
N HIS A 121 13.84 1.51 -13.52
CA HIS A 121 13.97 0.26 -12.78
C HIS A 121 12.90 -0.79 -13.13
N LEU A 122 11.92 -0.41 -13.97
CA LEU A 122 10.84 -1.29 -14.39
C LEU A 122 11.20 -2.00 -15.70
N ASP A 123 11.09 -3.32 -15.69
CA ASP A 123 11.20 -4.09 -16.93
C ASP A 123 9.81 -4.26 -17.58
N VAL A 124 9.54 -3.48 -18.61
CA VAL A 124 8.29 -3.53 -19.38
C VAL A 124 8.40 -4.39 -20.64
N SER A 125 9.53 -5.06 -20.86
CA SER A 125 9.80 -5.81 -22.10
C SER A 125 8.99 -7.11 -22.21
N ASN A 126 8.68 -7.73 -21.07
CA ASN A 126 7.97 -9.01 -21.03
C ASN A 126 6.50 -8.83 -20.61
N PHE A 127 5.60 -9.53 -21.31
CA PHE A 127 4.16 -9.49 -21.03
C PHE A 127 3.83 -9.85 -19.57
N LEU A 128 4.45 -10.88 -19.01
CA LEU A 128 4.20 -11.33 -17.64
C LEU A 128 4.59 -10.25 -16.62
N THR A 129 5.75 -9.64 -16.84
CA THR A 129 6.31 -8.58 -16.01
C THR A 129 5.43 -7.32 -16.02
N LEU A 130 5.01 -6.89 -17.20
CA LEU A 130 4.15 -5.72 -17.33
C LEU A 130 2.73 -5.97 -16.80
N TRP A 131 2.05 -7.00 -17.29
CA TRP A 131 0.61 -7.16 -17.04
C TRP A 131 0.29 -7.82 -15.71
N VAL A 132 1.05 -8.85 -15.34
CA VAL A 132 0.77 -9.61 -14.10
C VAL A 132 1.51 -8.97 -12.93
N TYR A 133 2.83 -8.80 -13.03
CA TYR A 133 3.61 -8.31 -11.89
C TYR A 133 3.37 -6.84 -11.58
N LEU A 134 3.31 -5.99 -12.61
CA LEU A 134 3.11 -4.56 -12.41
C LEU A 134 1.63 -4.19 -12.41
N VAL A 135 0.89 -4.40 -13.50
CA VAL A 135 -0.49 -3.89 -13.61
C VAL A 135 -1.44 -4.61 -12.67
N PHE A 136 -1.54 -5.94 -12.72
CA PHE A 136 -2.54 -6.69 -11.95
C PHE A 136 -2.39 -6.49 -10.44
N PHE A 137 -1.19 -6.69 -9.88
CA PHE A 137 -0.99 -6.51 -8.44
C PHE A 137 -1.19 -5.06 -8.00
N LYS A 138 -0.74 -4.06 -8.76
CA LYS A 138 -0.93 -2.64 -8.40
C LYS A 138 -2.40 -2.21 -8.50
N VAL A 139 -3.12 -2.67 -9.52
CA VAL A 139 -4.56 -2.42 -9.66
C VAL A 139 -5.31 -3.08 -8.51
N LEU A 140 -4.98 -4.32 -8.15
CA LEU A 140 -5.58 -5.01 -7.02
C LEU A 140 -5.35 -4.24 -5.71
N TRP A 141 -4.11 -3.80 -5.49
CA TRP A 141 -3.71 -3.02 -4.31
C TRP A 141 -4.43 -1.66 -4.24
N THR A 142 -4.76 -1.07 -5.39
CA THR A 142 -5.49 0.21 -5.45
C THR A 142 -7.00 0.02 -5.35
N PHE A 143 -7.52 -1.05 -5.93
CA PHE A 143 -8.95 -1.32 -6.03
C PHE A 143 -9.60 -1.61 -4.68
N PHE A 144 -8.98 -2.47 -3.85
CA PHE A 144 -9.57 -2.81 -2.55
C PHE A 144 -9.70 -1.61 -1.59
N PRO A 145 -8.66 -0.77 -1.40
CA PRO A 145 -8.79 0.46 -0.61
C PRO A 145 -9.86 1.41 -1.14
N LEU A 146 -9.94 1.62 -2.45
CA LEU A 146 -10.99 2.47 -3.04
C LEU A 146 -12.39 1.91 -2.79
N TRP A 147 -12.56 0.59 -2.93
CA TRP A 147 -13.83 -0.06 -2.62
C TRP A 147 -14.20 0.07 -1.13
N ILE A 148 -13.22 -0.06 -0.22
CA ILE A 148 -13.44 0.17 1.22
C ILE A 148 -13.87 1.61 1.49
N LEU A 149 -13.21 2.60 0.89
CA LEU A 149 -13.56 4.01 1.02
C LEU A 149 -14.97 4.30 0.49
N PHE A 150 -15.32 3.72 -0.66
CA PHE A 150 -16.66 3.84 -1.23
C PHE A 150 -17.74 3.28 -0.30
N ASN A 151 -17.52 2.08 0.25
CA ASN A 151 -18.44 1.47 1.22
C ASN A 151 -18.55 2.30 2.51
N ALA A 152 -17.43 2.84 3.00
CA ALA A 152 -17.43 3.70 4.18
C ALA A 152 -18.22 4.99 3.92
N TYR A 153 -18.04 5.61 2.76
CA TYR A 153 -18.76 6.83 2.37
C TYR A 153 -20.27 6.61 2.31
N GLN A 154 -20.73 5.50 1.73
CA GLN A 154 -22.17 5.15 1.69
C GLN A 154 -22.79 4.94 3.08
N ARG A 155 -21.98 4.61 4.09
CA ARG A 155 -22.46 4.37 5.46
C ARG A 155 -22.50 5.64 6.31
N LEU A 156 -21.87 6.74 5.88
CA LEU A 156 -21.86 8.02 6.61
C LEU A 156 -23.27 8.58 6.88
N PRO A 157 -24.22 8.62 5.91
CA PRO A 157 -25.56 9.13 6.17
C PRO A 157 -26.30 8.32 7.24
N CYS A 158 -26.12 7.00 7.26
CA CYS A 158 -26.72 6.11 8.26
C CYS A 158 -26.13 6.34 9.67
N LEU A 159 -24.89 6.81 9.75
CA LEU A 159 -24.21 7.08 11.02
C LEU A 159 -24.55 8.43 11.65
N VAL A 160 -24.92 9.42 10.82
CA VAL A 160 -25.31 10.77 11.25
C VAL A 160 -26.78 10.82 11.71
N LEU A 161 -27.66 10.00 11.11
CA LEU A 161 -29.09 9.93 11.47
C LEU A 161 -29.40 9.57 12.95
N PRO A 162 -28.65 8.68 13.64
CA PRO A 162 -28.88 8.39 15.05
C PRO A 162 -28.27 9.40 16.04
N LEU A 163 -27.49 10.40 15.56
CA LEU A 163 -26.86 11.43 16.41
C LEU A 163 -27.67 12.73 16.51
N THR A 164 -28.78 12.85 15.80
CA THR A 164 -29.76 13.93 16.02
C THR A 164 -30.91 13.42 16.90
N PRO A 165 -30.83 13.54 18.24
CA PRO A 165 -32.01 13.41 19.08
C PRO A 165 -32.99 14.58 18.91
N GLU A 166 -32.61 15.63 18.18
CA GLU A 166 -33.46 16.78 17.87
C GLU A 166 -33.29 17.27 16.43
N LEU A 167 -33.90 16.59 15.46
CA LEU A 167 -34.60 17.37 14.43
C LEU A 167 -35.97 17.72 15.00
N SER A 168 -35.91 18.63 15.97
CA SER A 168 -37.01 19.30 16.65
C SER A 168 -38.09 19.70 15.65
N ASN A 169 -39.26 19.06 15.77
CA ASN A 169 -40.62 19.58 15.54
C ASN A 169 -41.02 20.33 14.25
N ASP A 170 -40.13 20.68 13.33
CA ASP A 170 -40.48 21.56 12.19
C ASP A 170 -40.65 20.85 10.83
N THR A 171 -40.20 19.61 10.68
CA THR A 171 -40.42 18.84 9.42
C THR A 171 -41.67 17.97 9.42
N LEU A 172 -42.39 17.87 10.54
CA LEU A 172 -43.63 17.07 10.68
C LEU A 172 -44.89 17.74 10.07
N LYS A 173 -44.74 18.87 9.37
CA LYS A 173 -45.84 19.56 8.66
C LYS A 173 -45.88 19.33 7.15
N ARG A 174 -45.06 18.43 6.58
CA ARG A 174 -45.24 18.02 5.18
C ARG A 174 -45.95 16.68 5.11
N PRO A 175 -47.16 16.59 4.53
CA PRO A 175 -47.77 15.28 4.29
C PRO A 175 -46.92 14.51 3.28
N LEU A 176 -46.27 13.44 3.76
CA LEU A 176 -45.64 12.43 2.92
C LEU A 176 -46.72 11.78 2.05
N LYS A 177 -46.62 11.90 0.73
CA LYS A 177 -47.45 11.14 -0.21
C LYS A 177 -47.26 9.64 0.03
N PRO A 178 -48.33 8.84 0.16
CA PRO A 178 -48.18 7.40 0.30
C PRO A 178 -47.64 6.82 -1.01
N ILE A 179 -46.49 6.15 -0.92
CA ILE A 179 -45.95 5.30 -1.98
C ILE A 179 -46.76 4.01 -1.94
N VAL A 180 -47.67 3.87 -2.90
CA VAL A 180 -48.46 2.67 -3.15
C VAL A 180 -47.52 1.60 -3.71
N TYR A 181 -47.26 0.54 -2.95
CA TYR A 181 -46.73 -0.70 -3.52
C TYR A 181 -47.91 -1.51 -4.07
N LYS A 182 -47.95 -1.70 -5.39
CA LYS A 182 -48.82 -2.69 -6.01
C LYS A 182 -48.31 -4.09 -5.65
N SER A 183 -49.21 -4.90 -5.10
CA SER A 183 -49.12 -6.35 -4.96
C SER A 183 -49.07 -7.03 -6.32
#